data_AF-T2JZ40-F1
#
_entry.id   AF-T2JZ40-F1
#
_cell.length_a   1.000
_cell.length_b   1.000
_cell.length_c   1.000
_cell.angle_alpha   90.00
_cell.angle_beta   90.00
_cell.angle_gamma   90.00
#
_symmetry.space_group_name_H-M   'P 1'
#
loop_
_entity.id
_entity.type
_entity.pdbx_description
1 polymer ?
#
loop_
_entity_poly.entity_id
_entity_poly.type
_entity_poly.pdbx_seq_one_letter_code
_entity_poly.pdbx_strand_id
1 'polypeptide(L)'
;MRNYDVDGIQFDYIRYPFQQPQINQTFGYSKSSRYLFKEMTGVDPIEISPGHPLWNQWTGFRIHQVDSFVARASRHLKKVKPELIISASVFPIEQRDRLFRLQQNWEEWMRQGWVDMMVLMTYALDTGNLEERIELVFDDSLPRSSLVIPGLRLLKVPDPVTIDQLQFIRNLPISGFSLFATENLTPSLQGVLSRVQSSEKSQPLPYREPFKTALTRYQSLQKEWMFLANKQGLKMDKDSFKNMDAQGKQLEKALNQLAMNPSRQNLKIAKQTLRQFQQQFPNWMGNHKQTYNYQVQVWENRLQTLDKLLLYGERRMISNSKIR
;
A
#
# COMPACT_ATOMS: atom_id res chain seq x y z
N MET A 1 -18.59 16.75 0.22
CA MET A 1 -19.33 15.52 0.60
C MET A 1 -20.84 15.65 0.47
N ARG A 2 -21.47 16.76 0.90
CA ARG A 2 -22.93 16.95 0.69
C ARG A 2 -23.29 17.54 -0.68
N ASN A 3 -22.36 18.30 -1.27
CA ASN A 3 -22.59 19.01 -2.53
C ASN A 3 -21.82 18.39 -3.72
N TYR A 4 -20.94 17.43 -3.47
CA TYR A 4 -20.11 16.80 -4.49
C TYR A 4 -20.03 15.30 -4.22
N ASP A 5 -20.35 14.51 -5.25
CA ASP A 5 -20.22 13.06 -5.23
C ASP A 5 -18.80 12.65 -5.58
N VAL A 6 -17.91 12.66 -4.58
CA VAL A 6 -16.52 12.26 -4.73
C VAL A 6 -16.29 10.85 -4.23
N ASP A 7 -15.43 10.10 -4.91
CA ASP A 7 -15.05 8.73 -4.56
C ASP A 7 -14.13 8.65 -3.34
N GLY A 8 -13.31 9.66 -3.13
CA GLY A 8 -12.31 9.68 -2.08
C GLY A 8 -11.86 11.08 -1.69
N ILE A 9 -11.11 11.13 -0.60
CA ILE A 9 -10.43 12.32 -0.09
C ILE A 9 -8.96 11.95 0.14
N GLN A 10 -8.06 12.70 -0.47
CA GLN A 10 -6.62 12.63 -0.23
C GLN A 10 -6.24 13.65 0.84
N PHE A 11 -5.66 13.20 1.95
CA PHE A 11 -4.96 14.05 2.90
C PHE A 11 -3.56 14.34 2.37
N ASP A 12 -3.39 15.54 1.82
CA ASP A 12 -2.10 16.04 1.40
C ASP A 12 -1.49 16.94 2.49
N TYR A 13 -0.15 16.95 2.58
CA TYR A 13 0.58 17.72 3.61
C TYR A 13 0.13 17.48 5.07
N ILE A 14 -0.41 16.28 5.37
CA ILE A 14 -0.86 15.94 6.73
C ILE A 14 0.32 15.60 7.66
N ARG A 15 1.07 16.64 8.05
CA ARG A 15 2.31 16.58 8.84
C ARG A 15 2.80 18.00 9.17
N TYR A 16 3.82 18.12 10.00
CA TYR A 16 4.58 19.38 10.10
C TYR A 16 5.61 19.50 8.96
N PRO A 17 6.15 20.70 8.70
CA PRO A 17 7.34 20.86 7.87
C PRO A 17 8.53 20.07 8.44
N PHE A 18 9.56 19.81 7.61
CA PHE A 18 10.77 19.13 8.07
C PHE A 18 11.39 19.86 9.27
N GLN A 19 11.53 19.15 10.38
CA GLN A 19 12.24 19.62 11.57
C GLN A 19 13.73 19.40 11.38
N GLN A 20 14.53 20.47 11.47
CA GLN A 20 15.99 20.44 11.52
C GLN A 20 16.48 21.29 12.69
N PRO A 21 16.43 20.75 13.92
CA PRO A 21 16.77 21.52 15.11
C PRO A 21 18.22 22.03 15.14
N GLN A 22 19.14 21.34 14.45
CA GLN A 22 20.56 21.73 14.37
C GLN A 22 20.79 23.09 13.69
N ILE A 23 19.83 23.57 12.89
CA ILE A 23 19.86 24.87 12.23
C ILE A 23 18.68 25.76 12.69
N ASN A 24 18.14 25.49 13.89
CA ASN A 24 16.98 26.18 14.46
C ASN A 24 15.71 26.18 13.58
N GLN A 25 15.59 25.21 12.68
CA GLN A 25 14.40 25.04 11.85
C GLN A 25 13.42 24.10 12.54
N THR A 26 12.63 24.64 13.47
CA THR A 26 11.60 23.89 14.20
C THR A 26 10.26 24.60 14.09
N PHE A 27 9.17 23.81 14.03
CA PHE A 27 7.83 24.33 13.76
C PHE A 27 6.79 23.79 14.75
N GLY A 28 5.63 24.44 14.77
CA GLY A 28 4.50 24.06 15.62
C GLY A 28 4.25 24.98 16.81
N TYR A 29 4.96 26.10 16.89
CA TYR A 29 4.88 27.11 17.95
C TYR A 29 3.72 28.12 17.78
N SER A 30 2.58 27.69 17.24
CA SER A 30 1.40 28.55 17.24
C SER A 30 1.00 28.91 18.67
N LYS A 31 0.32 30.05 18.85
CA LYS A 31 -0.14 30.49 20.18
C LYS A 31 -0.94 29.40 20.90
N SER A 32 -1.82 28.71 20.19
CA SER A 32 -2.64 27.62 20.73
C SER A 32 -1.81 26.40 21.14
N SER A 33 -0.87 25.95 20.30
CA SER A 33 -0.01 24.80 20.63
C SER A 33 0.88 25.09 21.84
N ARG A 34 1.45 26.31 21.92
CA ARG A 34 2.26 26.74 23.06
C ARG A 34 1.45 26.75 24.35
N TYR A 35 0.26 27.35 24.30
CA TYR A 35 -0.66 27.38 25.44
C TYR A 35 -0.99 25.97 25.91
N LEU A 36 -1.48 25.10 25.02
CA LEU A 36 -1.87 23.73 25.39
C LEU A 36 -0.69 22.92 25.97
N PHE A 37 0.50 23.05 25.38
CA PHE A 37 1.68 22.35 25.91
C PHE A 37 2.11 22.90 27.28
N LYS A 38 2.06 24.22 27.46
CA LYS A 38 2.35 24.87 28.74
C LYS A 38 1.35 24.49 29.82
N GLU A 39 0.07 24.42 29.51
CA GLU A 39 -0.96 23.94 30.45
C GLU A 39 -0.70 22.48 30.86
N MET A 40 -0.21 21.64 29.94
CA MET A 40 0.09 20.24 30.23
C MET A 40 1.38 20.02 31.03
N THR A 41 2.35 20.92 30.94
CA THR A 41 3.73 20.65 31.42
C THR A 41 4.30 21.75 32.33
N GLY A 42 3.66 22.91 32.41
CA GLY A 42 4.15 24.11 33.08
C GLY A 42 5.16 24.94 32.28
N VAL A 43 5.70 24.42 31.16
CA VAL A 43 6.81 25.03 30.41
C VAL A 43 6.35 25.44 29.01
N ASP A 44 6.71 26.66 28.58
CA ASP A 44 6.45 27.07 27.21
C ASP A 44 7.40 26.34 26.25
N PRO A 45 6.94 25.70 25.16
CA PRO A 45 7.83 24.91 24.34
C PRO A 45 8.90 25.75 23.60
N ILE A 46 8.77 27.08 23.55
CA ILE A 46 9.84 27.96 23.02
C ILE A 46 11.08 28.00 23.93
N GLU A 47 10.92 27.64 25.21
CA GLU A 47 11.99 27.65 26.22
C GLU A 47 12.79 26.33 26.24
N ILE A 48 12.36 25.34 25.45
CA ILE A 48 13.01 24.02 25.39
C ILE A 48 13.63 23.77 24.02
N SER A 49 14.72 23.00 24.01
CA SER A 49 15.48 22.62 22.83
C SER A 49 15.76 21.12 22.82
N PRO A 50 16.24 20.53 21.71
CA PRO A 50 16.68 19.14 21.70
C PRO A 50 17.69 18.87 22.81
N GLY A 51 17.46 17.81 23.60
CA GLY A 51 18.23 17.49 24.80
C GLY A 51 17.53 17.87 26.10
N HIS A 52 16.57 18.81 26.07
CA HIS A 52 15.72 19.09 27.23
C HIS A 52 14.82 17.88 27.56
N PRO A 53 14.59 17.54 28.85
CA PRO A 53 13.77 16.39 29.24
C PRO A 53 12.36 16.37 28.62
N LEU A 54 11.76 17.55 28.41
CA LEU A 54 10.43 17.71 27.82
C LEU A 54 10.41 17.67 26.27
N TRP A 55 11.56 17.56 25.59
CA TRP A 55 11.61 17.62 24.12
C TRP A 55 10.85 16.46 23.45
N ASN A 56 10.97 15.26 24.01
CA ASN A 56 10.23 14.09 23.54
C ASN A 56 8.72 14.26 23.76
N GLN A 57 8.32 14.87 24.88
CA GLN A 57 6.92 15.18 25.14
C GLN A 57 6.38 16.23 24.17
N TRP A 58 7.18 17.24 23.80
CA TRP A 58 6.81 18.21 22.76
C TRP A 58 6.65 17.57 21.38
N THR A 59 7.53 16.63 21.04
CA THR A 59 7.42 15.85 19.80
C THR A 59 6.17 14.97 19.83
N GLY A 60 5.92 14.27 20.94
CA GLY A 60 4.72 13.46 21.15
C GLY A 60 3.42 14.27 21.09
N PHE A 61 3.40 15.47 21.68
CA PHE A 61 2.27 16.40 21.57
C PHE A 61 1.97 16.72 20.11
N ARG A 62 2.97 17.10 19.31
CA ARG A 62 2.78 17.43 17.89
C ARG A 62 2.31 16.22 17.06
N ILE A 63 2.84 15.03 17.32
CA ILE A 63 2.34 13.78 16.71
C ILE A 63 0.85 13.59 17.05
N HIS A 64 0.49 13.73 18.33
CA HIS A 64 -0.90 13.60 18.77
C HIS A 64 -1.84 14.61 18.09
N GLN A 65 -1.39 15.84 17.85
CA GLN A 65 -2.20 16.83 17.13
C GLN A 65 -2.56 16.35 15.72
N VAL A 66 -1.58 15.83 14.97
CA VAL A 66 -1.80 15.28 13.61
C VAL A 66 -2.69 14.05 13.67
N ASP A 67 -2.39 13.10 14.56
CA ASP A 67 -3.16 11.85 14.71
C ASP A 67 -4.61 12.13 15.09
N SER A 68 -4.85 13.06 16.02
CA SER A 68 -6.20 13.45 16.44
C SER A 68 -7.01 14.06 15.29
N PHE A 69 -6.36 14.83 14.42
CA PHE A 69 -7.01 15.38 13.23
C PHE A 69 -7.38 14.27 12.27
N VAL A 70 -6.44 13.39 11.91
CA VAL A 70 -6.68 12.27 10.98
C VAL A 70 -7.82 11.38 11.50
N ALA A 71 -7.81 11.04 12.79
CA ALA A 71 -8.84 10.26 13.43
C ALA A 71 -10.22 10.93 13.36
N ARG A 72 -10.32 12.22 13.74
CA ARG A 72 -11.58 12.96 13.73
C ARG A 72 -12.10 13.14 12.30
N ALA A 73 -11.24 13.54 11.37
CA ALA A 73 -11.59 13.73 9.97
C ALA A 73 -12.09 12.42 9.36
N SER A 74 -11.36 11.31 9.57
CA SER A 74 -11.75 9.99 9.09
C SER A 74 -13.13 9.57 9.61
N ARG A 75 -13.34 9.62 10.92
CA ARG A 75 -14.65 9.29 11.54
C ARG A 75 -15.78 10.16 11.00
N HIS A 76 -15.55 11.47 10.89
CA HIS A 76 -16.56 12.39 10.40
C HIS A 76 -16.92 12.12 8.93
N LEU A 77 -15.91 11.97 8.06
CA LEU A 77 -16.09 11.72 6.64
C LEU A 77 -16.80 10.37 6.39
N LYS A 78 -16.39 9.31 7.09
CA LYS A 78 -17.01 7.98 7.00
C LYS A 78 -18.43 7.96 7.58
N LYS A 79 -18.74 8.78 8.59
CA LYS A 79 -20.12 8.94 9.08
C LYS A 79 -21.04 9.55 8.01
N VAL A 80 -20.51 10.45 7.18
CA VAL A 80 -21.27 11.08 6.09
C VAL A 80 -21.35 10.18 4.85
N LYS A 81 -20.25 9.54 4.45
CA LYS A 81 -20.18 8.61 3.31
C LYS A 81 -19.36 7.37 3.73
N PRO A 82 -20.00 6.29 4.22
CA PRO A 82 -19.31 5.09 4.75
C PRO A 82 -18.33 4.46 3.77
N GLU A 83 -18.67 4.49 2.48
CA GLU A 83 -17.85 3.93 1.41
C GLU A 83 -16.77 4.88 0.90
N LEU A 84 -16.61 6.09 1.43
CA LEU A 84 -15.58 7.03 0.97
C LEU A 84 -14.17 6.44 1.12
N ILE A 85 -13.30 6.53 0.11
CA ILE A 85 -11.88 6.19 0.30
C ILE A 85 -11.13 7.37 0.90
N ILE A 86 -10.35 7.12 1.94
CA ILE A 86 -9.43 8.10 2.50
C ILE A 86 -8.02 7.65 2.17
N SER A 87 -7.23 8.51 1.56
CA SER A 87 -5.83 8.26 1.27
C SER A 87 -4.97 9.39 1.82
N ALA A 88 -3.67 9.15 2.01
CA ALA A 88 -2.76 10.17 2.54
C ALA A 88 -1.40 10.14 1.83
N SER A 89 -0.84 11.33 1.56
CA SER A 89 0.51 11.50 1.03
C SER A 89 1.50 11.37 2.18
N VAL A 90 2.36 10.34 2.16
CA VAL A 90 3.30 10.06 3.26
C VAL A 90 4.73 9.90 2.80
N PHE A 91 5.69 10.29 3.64
CA PHE A 91 7.11 10.10 3.35
C PHE A 91 7.54 8.68 3.71
N PRO A 92 8.26 7.98 2.81
CA PRO A 92 8.79 6.67 3.10
C PRO A 92 10.18 6.79 3.76
N ILE A 93 10.19 7.34 4.97
CA ILE A 93 11.36 7.45 5.86
C ILE A 93 11.16 6.47 7.00
N GLU A 94 12.23 5.90 7.58
CA GLU A 94 12.15 5.06 8.78
C GLU A 94 11.28 5.71 9.87
N GLN A 95 10.53 4.89 10.61
CA GLN A 95 9.45 5.35 11.50
C GLN A 95 9.94 6.38 12.52
N ARG A 96 10.99 6.07 13.28
CA ARG A 96 11.52 6.98 14.30
C ARG A 96 11.93 8.30 13.66
N ASP A 97 12.74 8.27 12.61
CA ASP A 97 13.20 9.48 11.93
C ASP A 97 12.04 10.32 11.41
N ARG A 98 11.02 9.70 10.83
CA ARG A 98 9.83 10.39 10.32
C ARG A 98 8.99 11.01 11.44
N LEU A 99 8.85 10.35 12.59
CA LEU A 99 8.14 10.89 13.76
C LEU A 99 8.86 12.13 14.32
N PHE A 100 10.19 12.10 14.42
CA PHE A 100 10.97 13.24 14.90
C PHE A 100 11.08 14.38 13.87
N ARG A 101 11.13 14.07 12.57
CA ARG A 101 11.33 15.07 11.52
C ARG A 101 10.04 15.64 10.92
N LEU A 102 8.94 14.89 10.94
CA LEU A 102 7.70 15.28 10.26
C LEU A 102 6.45 15.11 11.13
N GLN A 103 6.55 14.36 12.24
CA GLN A 103 5.41 14.00 13.08
C GLN A 103 4.30 13.30 12.27
N GLN A 104 4.71 12.47 11.31
CA GLN A 104 3.81 11.74 10.42
C GLN A 104 3.77 10.25 10.80
N ASN A 105 2.76 9.87 11.58
CA ASN A 105 2.62 8.55 12.20
C ASN A 105 1.69 7.62 11.42
N TRP A 106 2.01 7.36 10.15
CA TRP A 106 1.08 6.67 9.27
C TRP A 106 0.88 5.19 9.61
N GLU A 107 1.81 4.51 10.28
CA GLU A 107 1.59 3.15 10.80
C GLU A 107 0.42 3.13 11.78
N GLU A 108 0.31 4.13 12.66
CA GLU A 108 -0.82 4.23 13.58
C GLU A 108 -2.13 4.47 12.83
N TRP A 109 -2.11 5.33 11.81
CA TRP A 109 -3.30 5.56 10.98
C TRP A 109 -3.76 4.30 10.26
N MET A 110 -2.81 3.47 9.81
CA MET A 110 -3.12 2.16 9.24
C MET A 110 -3.72 1.25 10.32
N ARG A 111 -3.05 1.11 11.47
CA ARG A 111 -3.47 0.23 12.58
C ARG A 111 -4.89 0.52 13.06
N GLN A 112 -5.22 1.81 13.16
CA GLN A 112 -6.56 2.27 13.55
C GLN A 112 -7.57 2.27 12.40
N GLY A 113 -7.11 2.04 11.17
CA GLY A 113 -7.95 2.05 9.98
C GLY A 113 -8.56 3.41 9.69
N TRP A 114 -7.86 4.51 10.01
CA TRP A 114 -8.32 5.87 9.71
C TRP A 114 -8.11 6.24 8.25
N VAL A 115 -7.11 5.64 7.61
CA VAL A 115 -6.76 5.85 6.20
C VAL A 115 -6.83 4.50 5.49
N ASP A 116 -7.35 4.49 4.27
CA ASP A 116 -7.50 3.29 3.45
C ASP A 116 -6.27 3.04 2.55
N MET A 117 -5.59 4.10 2.10
CA MET A 117 -4.39 4.00 1.26
C MET A 117 -3.29 4.99 1.65
N MET A 118 -2.06 4.51 1.76
CA MET A 118 -0.86 5.31 1.99
C MET A 118 -0.13 5.49 0.67
N VAL A 119 -0.13 6.71 0.14
CA VAL A 119 0.54 7.05 -1.12
C VAL A 119 1.92 7.58 -0.77
N LEU A 120 2.95 6.79 -1.07
CA LEU A 120 4.32 7.12 -0.72
C LEU A 120 4.86 8.19 -1.68
N MET A 121 5.36 9.28 -1.12
CA MET A 121 6.11 10.29 -1.85
C MET A 121 7.56 9.83 -2.01
N THR A 122 7.79 8.82 -2.86
CA THR A 122 9.15 8.25 -3.02
C THR A 122 10.08 9.30 -3.63
N TYR A 123 9.62 10.02 -4.65
CA TYR A 123 10.40 11.04 -5.37
C TYR A 123 11.77 10.54 -5.86
N ALA A 124 11.90 9.24 -6.08
CA ALA A 124 13.10 8.63 -6.63
C ALA A 124 13.31 9.06 -8.08
N LEU A 125 14.56 9.34 -8.45
CA LEU A 125 14.95 9.74 -9.80
C LEU A 125 15.42 8.57 -10.67
N ASP A 126 15.64 7.40 -10.06
CA ASP A 126 16.05 6.15 -10.69
C ASP A 126 15.52 4.95 -9.87
N THR A 127 15.71 3.73 -10.39
CA THR A 127 15.16 2.51 -9.81
C THR A 127 15.88 2.07 -8.53
N GLY A 128 17.18 2.30 -8.41
CA GLY A 128 17.92 1.95 -7.17
C GLY A 128 17.46 2.82 -5.99
N ASN A 129 17.37 4.13 -6.21
CA ASN A 129 16.80 5.06 -5.23
C ASN A 129 15.33 4.73 -4.90
N LEU A 130 14.57 4.17 -5.84
CA LEU A 130 13.19 3.75 -5.60
C LEU A 130 13.15 2.51 -4.69
N GLU A 131 13.97 1.51 -4.99
CA GLU A 131 14.12 0.27 -4.22
C GLU A 131 14.43 0.57 -2.76
N GLU A 132 15.48 1.36 -2.49
CA GLU A 132 15.86 1.78 -1.13
C GLU A 132 14.70 2.45 -0.38
N ARG A 133 13.96 3.34 -1.06
CA ARG A 133 12.88 4.10 -0.43
C ARG A 133 11.66 3.26 -0.11
N ILE A 134 11.42 2.17 -0.81
CA ILE A 134 10.24 1.33 -0.55
C ILE A 134 10.56 0.10 0.29
N GLU A 135 11.80 -0.09 0.71
CA GLU A 135 12.23 -1.24 1.51
C GLU A 135 11.35 -1.46 2.75
N LEU A 136 11.02 -0.39 3.47
CA LEU A 136 10.16 -0.42 4.65
C LEU A 136 8.75 -0.98 4.40
N VAL A 137 8.28 -1.00 3.14
CA VAL A 137 6.96 -1.52 2.75
C VAL A 137 6.92 -3.05 2.84
N PHE A 138 8.08 -3.68 2.90
CA PHE A 138 8.23 -5.12 3.03
C PHE A 138 8.44 -5.58 4.47
N ASP A 139 8.49 -4.66 5.44
CA ASP A 139 8.51 -5.02 6.86
C ASP A 139 7.18 -5.68 7.26
N ASP A 140 7.27 -6.90 7.79
CA ASP A 140 6.13 -7.67 8.28
C ASP A 140 5.44 -7.03 9.50
N SER A 141 6.11 -6.13 10.20
CA SER A 141 5.56 -5.34 11.30
C SER A 141 4.53 -4.30 10.83
N LEU A 142 4.57 -3.92 9.54
CA LEU A 142 3.71 -2.90 8.98
C LEU A 142 2.24 -3.35 9.00
N PRO A 143 1.31 -2.55 9.57
CA PRO A 143 -0.09 -2.95 9.63
C PRO A 143 -0.67 -3.18 8.23
N ARG A 144 -1.32 -4.33 8.03
CA ARG A 144 -1.83 -4.74 6.70
C ARG A 144 -3.28 -4.32 6.43
N SER A 145 -3.78 -3.37 7.22
CA SER A 145 -5.17 -2.86 7.20
C SER A 145 -5.40 -1.74 6.16
N SER A 146 -4.33 -1.24 5.55
CA SER A 146 -4.37 -0.23 4.49
C SER A 146 -3.54 -0.69 3.30
N LEU A 147 -3.83 -0.18 2.11
CA LEU A 147 -2.98 -0.40 0.95
C LEU A 147 -1.81 0.59 0.97
N VAL A 148 -0.60 0.14 0.65
CA VAL A 148 0.56 1.02 0.45
C VAL A 148 0.85 1.11 -1.04
N ILE A 149 0.90 2.34 -1.56
CA ILE A 149 0.98 2.65 -2.98
C ILE A 149 2.22 3.52 -3.20
N PRO A 150 3.31 2.98 -3.76
CA PRO A 150 4.45 3.79 -4.17
C PRO A 150 4.04 4.82 -5.23
N GLY A 151 4.28 6.10 -4.95
CA GLY A 151 4.07 7.20 -5.89
C GLY A 151 5.36 7.53 -6.64
N LEU A 152 5.37 7.28 -7.94
CA LEU A 152 6.50 7.55 -8.83
C LEU A 152 6.51 8.99 -9.29
N ARG A 153 7.68 9.62 -9.26
CA ARG A 153 7.88 10.96 -9.77
C ARG A 153 8.11 10.92 -11.28
N LEU A 154 7.44 11.80 -12.00
CA LEU A 154 7.61 12.03 -13.44
C LEU A 154 8.48 13.28 -13.71
N LEU A 155 8.39 14.30 -12.85
CA LEU A 155 9.15 15.54 -13.03
C LEU A 155 10.65 15.27 -13.02
N LYS A 156 11.33 15.58 -14.13
CA LYS A 156 12.78 15.36 -14.34
C LYS A 156 13.20 13.88 -14.29
N VAL A 157 12.30 12.96 -14.64
CA VAL A 157 12.62 11.54 -14.79
C VAL A 157 12.39 11.16 -16.26
N PRO A 158 13.41 10.67 -16.99
CA PRO A 158 13.24 10.24 -18.38
C PRO A 158 12.23 9.10 -18.53
N ASP A 159 11.51 9.06 -19.66
CA ASP A 159 10.54 7.99 -19.97
C ASP A 159 11.12 6.57 -19.78
N PRO A 160 12.32 6.22 -20.28
CA PRO A 160 12.89 4.88 -20.09
C PRO A 160 13.09 4.53 -18.61
N VAL A 161 13.49 5.50 -17.78
CA VAL A 161 13.68 5.31 -16.34
C VAL A 161 12.34 5.12 -15.64
N THR A 162 11.31 5.88 -16.04
CA THR A 162 9.96 5.69 -15.52
C THR A 162 9.42 4.29 -15.85
N ILE A 163 9.67 3.79 -17.07
CA ILE A 163 9.29 2.44 -17.49
C ILE A 163 10.02 1.38 -16.66
N ASP A 164 11.31 1.56 -16.40
CA ASP A 164 12.10 0.67 -15.55
C ASP A 164 11.55 0.62 -14.11
N GLN A 165 11.31 1.78 -13.50
CA GLN A 165 10.68 1.89 -12.17
C GLN A 165 9.29 1.21 -12.12
N LEU A 166 8.49 1.37 -13.17
CA LEU A 166 7.18 0.72 -13.30
C LEU A 166 7.32 -0.80 -13.37
N GLN A 167 8.26 -1.31 -14.16
CA GLN A 167 8.51 -2.73 -14.29
C GLN A 167 9.00 -3.32 -12.96
N PHE A 168 9.89 -2.62 -12.27
CA PHE A 168 10.37 -2.98 -10.94
C PHE A 168 9.22 -3.10 -9.94
N ILE A 169 8.37 -2.08 -9.77
CA ILE A 169 7.25 -2.14 -8.80
C ILE A 169 6.26 -3.25 -9.15
N ARG A 170 5.98 -3.50 -10.44
CA ARG A 170 5.06 -4.56 -10.87
C ARG A 170 5.55 -5.96 -10.49
N ASN A 171 6.85 -6.11 -10.25
CA ASN A 171 7.49 -7.36 -9.86
C ASN A 171 7.55 -7.57 -8.34
N LEU A 172 7.16 -6.57 -7.54
CA LEU A 172 7.17 -6.59 -6.08
C LEU A 172 5.80 -6.96 -5.49
N PRO A 173 5.73 -7.39 -4.22
CA PRO A 173 4.47 -7.76 -3.56
C PRO A 173 3.64 -6.54 -3.16
N ILE A 174 3.26 -5.69 -4.12
CA ILE A 174 2.61 -4.40 -3.90
C ILE A 174 1.27 -4.34 -4.65
N SER A 175 0.27 -3.70 -4.04
CA SER A 175 -1.12 -3.68 -4.56
C SER A 175 -1.35 -2.69 -5.70
N GLY A 176 -0.41 -1.79 -5.99
CA GLY A 176 -0.48 -0.83 -7.09
C GLY A 176 0.62 0.22 -7.01
N PHE A 177 0.55 1.22 -7.87
CA PHE A 177 1.42 2.39 -7.90
C PHE A 177 0.61 3.63 -8.29
N SER A 178 1.17 4.81 -8.07
CA SER A 178 0.65 6.07 -8.63
C SER A 178 1.75 6.82 -9.38
N LEU A 179 1.37 7.68 -10.32
CA LEU A 179 2.30 8.55 -11.05
C LEU A 179 2.04 10.00 -10.64
N PHE A 180 3.11 10.77 -10.42
CA PHE A 180 3.03 12.14 -9.94
C PHE A 180 4.11 13.04 -10.57
N ALA A 181 3.84 14.26 -11.02
CA ALA A 181 2.53 14.89 -11.20
C ALA A 181 2.07 14.72 -12.65
N THR A 182 0.75 14.68 -12.86
CA THR A 182 0.13 14.44 -14.18
C THR A 182 0.59 15.42 -15.25
N GLU A 183 0.94 16.65 -14.89
CA GLU A 183 1.48 17.65 -15.84
C GLU A 183 2.80 17.22 -16.52
N ASN A 184 3.50 16.23 -15.97
CA ASN A 184 4.76 15.71 -16.52
C ASN A 184 4.54 14.40 -17.30
N LEU A 185 3.29 13.98 -17.51
CA LEU A 185 2.98 12.80 -18.32
C LEU A 185 3.21 13.13 -19.79
N THR A 186 4.24 12.52 -20.38
CA THR A 186 4.56 12.73 -21.80
C THR A 186 3.61 11.92 -22.71
N PRO A 187 3.36 12.35 -23.96
CA PRO A 187 2.59 11.57 -24.92
C PRO A 187 3.18 10.18 -25.20
N SER A 188 4.52 10.08 -25.18
CA SER A 188 5.25 8.81 -25.33
C SER A 188 4.94 7.84 -24.19
N LEU A 189 5.09 8.30 -22.94
CA LEU A 189 4.77 7.49 -21.76
C LEU A 189 3.28 7.11 -21.72
N GLN A 190 2.38 8.04 -22.06
CA GLN A 190 0.94 7.74 -22.19
C GLN A 190 0.68 6.63 -23.22
N GLY A 191 1.37 6.67 -24.37
CA GLY A 191 1.29 5.64 -25.40
C GLY A 191 1.83 4.28 -24.95
N VAL A 192 2.85 4.25 -24.09
CA VAL A 192 3.33 3.00 -23.47
C VAL A 192 2.30 2.46 -22.47
N LEU A 193 1.77 3.32 -21.60
CA LEU A 193 0.79 2.93 -20.57
C LEU A 193 -0.52 2.43 -21.17
N SER A 194 -1.00 3.02 -22.27
CA SER A 194 -2.22 2.58 -22.93
C SER A 194 -2.11 1.18 -23.55
N ARG A 195 -0.91 0.79 -24.01
CA ARG A 195 -0.66 -0.57 -24.56
C ARG A 195 -0.69 -1.67 -23.51
N VAL A 196 -0.41 -1.34 -22.25
CA VAL A 196 -0.38 -2.30 -21.14
C VAL A 196 -1.67 -2.29 -20.31
N GLN A 197 -2.64 -1.44 -20.66
CA GLN A 197 -3.97 -1.45 -20.08
C GLN A 197 -4.86 -2.44 -20.84
N SER A 198 -5.67 -3.21 -20.10
CA SER A 198 -6.69 -4.07 -20.70
C SER A 198 -7.74 -3.21 -21.41
N SER A 199 -8.23 -3.65 -22.56
CA SER A 199 -9.33 -3.02 -23.30
C SER A 199 -10.70 -3.21 -22.62
N GLU A 200 -10.78 -4.03 -21.57
CA GLU A 200 -12.01 -4.22 -20.80
C GLU A 200 -12.32 -2.99 -19.93
N LYS A 201 -13.52 -2.41 -20.13
CA LYS A 201 -13.97 -1.15 -19.52
C LYS A 201 -14.16 -1.15 -17.99
N SER A 202 -13.98 -2.28 -17.30
CA SER A 202 -14.31 -2.41 -15.87
C SER A 202 -13.44 -3.45 -15.15
N GLN A 203 -12.18 -3.12 -14.90
CA GLN A 203 -11.32 -3.91 -14.01
C GLN A 203 -11.64 -3.58 -12.53
N PRO A 204 -11.69 -4.57 -11.64
CA PRO A 204 -11.98 -4.33 -10.22
C PRO A 204 -10.87 -3.50 -9.56
N LEU A 205 -11.26 -2.43 -8.88
CA LEU A 205 -10.33 -1.53 -8.21
C LEU A 205 -9.86 -2.15 -6.87
N PRO A 206 -8.53 -2.27 -6.61
CA PRO A 206 -8.02 -2.91 -5.40
C PRO A 206 -8.58 -2.35 -4.08
N TYR A 207 -8.78 -1.04 -4.00
CA TYR A 207 -9.29 -0.35 -2.82
C TYR A 207 -10.83 -0.38 -2.69
N ARG A 208 -11.55 -0.77 -3.75
CA ARG A 208 -13.02 -0.92 -3.74
C ARG A 208 -13.44 -2.37 -3.60
N GLU A 209 -12.85 -3.22 -4.43
CA GLU A 209 -13.26 -4.59 -4.67
C GLU A 209 -12.08 -5.54 -4.46
N PRO A 210 -11.41 -5.52 -3.29
CA PRO A 210 -10.17 -6.24 -3.07
C PRO A 210 -10.26 -7.74 -3.35
N PHE A 211 -11.40 -8.38 -3.04
CA PHE A 211 -11.62 -9.80 -3.31
C PHE A 211 -11.76 -10.11 -4.80
N LYS A 212 -12.46 -9.27 -5.56
CA LYS A 212 -12.53 -9.41 -7.03
C LYS A 212 -11.16 -9.15 -7.65
N THR A 213 -10.44 -8.14 -7.19
CA THR A 213 -9.07 -7.87 -7.62
C THR A 213 -8.14 -9.06 -7.33
N ALA A 214 -8.25 -9.69 -6.16
CA ALA A 214 -7.46 -10.88 -5.82
C ALA A 214 -7.76 -12.04 -6.77
N LEU A 215 -9.05 -12.31 -7.06
CA LEU A 215 -9.46 -13.32 -8.03
C LEU A 215 -8.89 -13.03 -9.42
N THR A 216 -9.10 -11.82 -9.96
CA THR A 216 -8.62 -11.46 -11.31
C THR A 216 -7.10 -11.56 -11.41
N ARG A 217 -6.34 -11.11 -10.39
CA ARG A 217 -4.88 -11.23 -10.38
C ARG A 217 -4.41 -12.67 -10.32
N TYR A 218 -5.11 -13.53 -9.57
CA TYR A 218 -4.81 -14.96 -9.52
C TYR A 218 -5.09 -15.64 -10.86
N GLN A 219 -6.22 -15.33 -11.51
CA GLN A 219 -6.54 -15.84 -12.84
C GLN A 219 -5.51 -15.41 -13.89
N SER A 220 -4.94 -14.21 -13.78
CA SER A 220 -3.82 -13.80 -14.63
C SER A 220 -2.57 -14.65 -14.42
N LEU A 221 -2.25 -15.05 -13.18
CA LEU A 221 -1.14 -15.98 -12.91
C LEU A 221 -1.42 -17.36 -13.52
N GLN A 222 -2.62 -17.91 -13.34
CA GLN A 222 -3.00 -19.20 -13.93
C GLN A 222 -2.87 -19.20 -15.46
N LYS A 223 -3.35 -18.13 -16.12
CA LYS A 223 -3.23 -17.97 -17.58
C LYS A 223 -1.76 -17.96 -18.04
N GLU A 224 -0.91 -17.26 -17.30
CA GLU A 224 0.52 -17.18 -17.61
C GLU A 224 1.23 -18.54 -17.44
N TRP A 225 1.02 -19.24 -16.32
CA TRP A 225 1.60 -20.56 -16.10
C TRP A 225 1.11 -21.58 -17.12
N MET A 226 -0.18 -21.56 -17.45
CA MET A 226 -0.75 -22.45 -18.47
C MET A 226 -0.19 -22.14 -19.87
N PHE A 227 0.00 -20.87 -20.22
CA PHE A 227 0.66 -20.48 -21.47
C PHE A 227 2.09 -21.04 -21.54
N LEU A 228 2.88 -20.88 -20.47
CA LEU A 228 4.24 -21.39 -20.42
C LEU A 228 4.30 -22.92 -20.46
N ALA A 229 3.40 -23.61 -19.75
CA ALA A 229 3.31 -25.06 -19.80
C ALA A 229 2.99 -25.56 -21.22
N ASN A 230 2.02 -24.94 -21.89
CA ASN A 230 1.61 -25.31 -23.25
C ASN A 230 2.70 -25.04 -24.30
N LYS A 231 3.56 -24.03 -24.08
CA LYS A 231 4.69 -23.70 -24.95
C LYS A 231 5.99 -24.42 -24.58
N GLN A 232 5.94 -25.38 -23.64
CA GLN A 232 7.13 -26.04 -23.08
C GLN A 232 8.16 -25.06 -22.48
N GLY A 233 7.72 -23.84 -22.12
CA GLY A 233 8.53 -22.83 -21.45
C GLY A 233 8.58 -22.98 -19.93
N LEU A 234 7.65 -23.76 -19.35
CA LEU A 234 7.67 -24.10 -17.94
C LEU A 234 8.50 -25.38 -17.71
N LYS A 235 9.62 -25.26 -17.02
CA LYS A 235 10.50 -26.40 -16.68
C LYS A 235 9.96 -27.13 -15.45
N MET A 236 8.91 -27.91 -15.67
CA MET A 236 8.18 -28.64 -14.62
C MET A 236 7.74 -30.00 -15.18
N ASP A 237 7.79 -31.05 -14.36
CA ASP A 237 7.28 -32.37 -14.76
C ASP A 237 5.74 -32.40 -14.79
N LYS A 238 5.17 -33.37 -15.51
CA LYS A 238 3.73 -33.46 -15.74
C LYS A 238 2.93 -33.68 -14.45
N ASP A 239 3.47 -34.42 -13.50
CA ASP A 239 2.77 -34.73 -12.25
C ASP A 239 2.74 -33.52 -11.32
N SER A 240 3.86 -32.80 -11.19
CA SER A 240 3.93 -31.51 -10.50
C SER A 240 2.97 -30.50 -11.11
N PHE A 241 2.92 -30.39 -12.44
CA PHE A 241 1.99 -29.47 -13.11
C PHE A 241 0.53 -29.84 -12.86
N LYS A 242 0.18 -31.14 -12.96
CA LYS A 242 -1.17 -31.63 -12.66
C LYS A 242 -1.59 -31.34 -11.22
N ASN A 243 -0.67 -31.52 -10.26
CA ASN A 243 -0.91 -31.22 -8.85
C ASN A 243 -1.07 -29.72 -8.59
N MET A 244 -0.21 -28.89 -9.19
CA MET A 244 -0.31 -27.43 -9.12
C MET A 244 -1.64 -26.93 -9.71
N ASP A 245 -2.05 -27.44 -10.88
CA ASP A 245 -3.31 -27.07 -11.54
C ASP A 245 -4.53 -27.48 -10.68
N ALA A 246 -4.51 -28.69 -10.10
CA ALA A 246 -5.59 -29.16 -9.24
C ALA A 246 -5.75 -28.29 -7.98
N GLN A 247 -4.66 -27.99 -7.27
CA GLN A 247 -4.70 -27.07 -6.12
C GLN A 247 -5.03 -25.64 -6.55
N GLY A 248 -4.59 -25.23 -7.73
CA GLY A 248 -4.87 -23.90 -8.26
C GLY A 248 -6.35 -23.68 -8.56
N LYS A 249 -7.03 -24.69 -9.13
CA LYS A 249 -8.49 -24.67 -9.32
C LYS A 249 -9.25 -24.59 -8.00
N GLN A 250 -8.76 -25.22 -6.94
CA GLN A 250 -9.35 -25.10 -5.61
C GLN A 250 -9.21 -23.67 -5.05
N LEU A 251 -8.03 -23.06 -5.21
CA LEU A 251 -7.79 -21.67 -4.84
C LEU A 251 -8.68 -20.70 -5.63
N GLU A 252 -8.76 -20.87 -6.95
CA GLU A 252 -9.63 -20.07 -7.80
C GLU A 252 -11.09 -20.15 -7.35
N LYS A 253 -11.59 -21.37 -7.08
CA LYS A 253 -12.96 -21.58 -6.58
C LYS A 253 -13.19 -20.85 -5.24
N ALA A 254 -12.24 -20.93 -4.31
CA ALA A 254 -12.33 -20.25 -3.02
C ALA A 254 -12.33 -18.71 -3.17
N LEU A 255 -11.44 -18.16 -4.00
CA LEU A 255 -11.39 -16.73 -4.31
C LEU A 255 -12.67 -16.26 -5.01
N ASN A 256 -13.21 -17.06 -5.94
CA ASN A 256 -14.45 -16.76 -6.64
C ASN A 256 -15.65 -16.74 -5.69
N GLN A 257 -15.76 -17.73 -4.81
CA GLN A 257 -16.81 -17.77 -3.80
C GLN A 257 -16.74 -16.56 -2.85
N LEU A 258 -15.54 -16.17 -2.44
CA LEU A 258 -15.32 -14.97 -1.63
C LEU A 258 -15.67 -13.67 -2.38
N ALA A 259 -15.29 -13.57 -3.66
CA ALA A 259 -15.56 -12.40 -4.49
C ALA A 259 -17.05 -12.21 -4.77
N MET A 260 -17.81 -13.31 -4.97
CA MET A 260 -19.26 -13.29 -5.19
C MET A 260 -20.05 -13.06 -3.90
N ASN A 261 -19.62 -13.66 -2.79
CA ASN A 261 -20.32 -13.57 -1.50
C ASN A 261 -19.33 -13.35 -0.35
N PRO A 262 -18.92 -12.10 -0.07
CA PRO A 262 -17.99 -11.79 1.02
C PRO A 262 -18.56 -12.15 2.40
N SER A 263 -17.94 -13.12 3.07
CA SER A 263 -18.29 -13.54 4.44
C SER A 263 -17.04 -13.95 5.23
N ARG A 264 -17.11 -13.93 6.57
CA ARG A 264 -16.00 -14.38 7.43
C ARG A 264 -15.60 -15.83 7.12
N GLN A 265 -16.57 -16.69 6.82
CA GLN A 265 -16.33 -18.09 6.45
C GLN A 265 -15.62 -18.20 5.09
N ASN A 266 -16.14 -17.54 4.05
CA ASN A 266 -15.51 -17.59 2.72
C ASN A 266 -14.10 -16.98 2.74
N LEU A 267 -13.89 -15.93 3.55
CA LEU A 267 -12.57 -15.31 3.72
C LEU A 267 -11.60 -16.27 4.40
N LYS A 268 -12.04 -16.95 5.46
CA LYS A 268 -11.22 -17.97 6.15
C LYS A 268 -10.81 -19.08 5.18
N ILE A 269 -11.76 -19.59 4.39
CA ILE A 269 -11.49 -20.62 3.38
C ILE A 269 -10.46 -20.12 2.35
N ALA A 270 -10.68 -18.95 1.75
CA ALA A 270 -9.76 -18.38 0.76
C ALA A 270 -8.36 -18.16 1.32
N LYS A 271 -8.21 -17.62 2.54
CA LYS A 271 -6.91 -17.43 3.21
C LYS A 271 -6.22 -18.77 3.49
N GLN A 272 -6.97 -19.80 3.89
CA GLN A 272 -6.41 -21.14 4.14
C GLN A 272 -5.92 -21.78 2.84
N THR A 273 -6.74 -21.76 1.79
CA THR A 273 -6.36 -22.32 0.48
C THR A 273 -5.19 -21.57 -0.16
N LEU A 274 -5.14 -20.23 -0.04
CA LEU A 274 -4.02 -19.43 -0.54
C LEU A 274 -2.72 -19.80 0.16
N ARG A 275 -2.73 -19.91 1.50
CA ARG A 275 -1.55 -20.31 2.28
C ARG A 275 -1.06 -21.70 1.90
N GLN A 276 -1.97 -22.66 1.74
CA GLN A 276 -1.61 -24.02 1.30
C GLN A 276 -0.95 -24.00 -0.08
N PHE A 277 -1.53 -23.25 -1.03
CA PHE A 277 -0.96 -23.09 -2.37
C PHE A 277 0.44 -22.45 -2.33
N GLN A 278 0.61 -21.36 -1.57
CA GLN A 278 1.89 -20.67 -1.40
C GLN A 278 2.96 -21.56 -0.75
N GLN A 279 2.59 -22.41 0.21
CA GLN A 279 3.53 -23.35 0.84
C GLN A 279 4.05 -24.41 -0.13
N GLN A 280 3.23 -24.86 -1.08
CA GLN A 280 3.62 -25.88 -2.06
C GLN A 280 4.27 -25.28 -3.32
N PHE A 281 4.02 -23.99 -3.60
CA PHE A 281 4.49 -23.33 -4.81
C PHE A 281 6.01 -23.42 -5.06
N PRO A 282 6.89 -23.20 -4.06
CA PRO A 282 8.34 -23.35 -4.26
C PRO A 282 8.76 -24.78 -4.64
N ASN A 283 8.04 -25.79 -4.14
CA ASN A 283 8.36 -27.19 -4.44
C ASN A 283 8.08 -27.51 -5.91
N TRP A 284 6.93 -27.08 -6.44
CA TRP A 284 6.62 -27.26 -7.87
C TRP A 284 7.56 -26.48 -8.77
N MET A 285 7.89 -25.24 -8.38
CA MET A 285 8.73 -24.36 -9.18
C MET A 285 10.23 -24.66 -9.08
N GLY A 286 10.66 -25.63 -8.26
CA GLY A 286 12.08 -25.89 -7.97
C GLY A 286 12.96 -26.02 -9.22
N ASN A 287 12.56 -26.85 -10.19
CA ASN A 287 13.31 -27.04 -11.44
C ASN A 287 13.30 -25.78 -12.33
N HIS A 288 12.19 -25.06 -12.39
CA HIS A 288 12.09 -23.82 -13.16
C HIS A 288 12.93 -22.70 -12.52
N LYS A 289 12.96 -22.62 -11.19
CA LYS A 289 13.72 -21.65 -10.39
C LYS A 289 15.22 -21.74 -10.64
N GLN A 290 15.76 -22.94 -10.92
CA GLN A 290 17.19 -23.11 -11.25
C GLN A 290 17.62 -22.33 -12.50
N THR A 291 16.72 -22.13 -13.47
CA THR A 291 17.01 -21.34 -14.68
C THR A 291 16.41 -19.93 -14.63
N TYR A 292 15.20 -19.80 -14.09
CA TYR A 292 14.40 -18.58 -14.13
C TYR A 292 14.05 -18.10 -12.72
N ASN A 293 15.08 -18.00 -11.86
CA ASN A 293 14.92 -17.63 -10.45
C ASN A 293 14.10 -16.33 -10.26
N TYR A 294 14.42 -15.31 -11.06
CA TYR A 294 13.71 -14.04 -11.01
C TYR A 294 12.22 -14.16 -11.35
N GLN A 295 11.85 -14.94 -12.37
CA GLN A 295 10.45 -15.14 -12.76
C GLN A 295 9.66 -15.84 -11.66
N VAL A 296 10.25 -16.86 -11.01
CA VAL A 296 9.63 -17.53 -9.87
C VAL A 296 9.44 -16.58 -8.69
N GLN A 297 10.44 -15.75 -8.38
CA GLN A 297 10.34 -14.73 -7.34
C GLN A 297 9.19 -13.73 -7.62
N VAL A 298 9.03 -13.30 -8.87
CA VAL A 298 7.92 -12.42 -9.27
C VAL A 298 6.56 -13.11 -9.07
N TRP A 299 6.45 -14.40 -9.37
CA TRP A 299 5.21 -15.15 -9.09
C TRP A 299 4.93 -15.29 -7.60
N GLU A 300 5.95 -15.57 -6.78
CA GLU A 300 5.84 -15.59 -5.31
C GLU A 300 5.36 -14.22 -4.79
N ASN A 301 5.94 -13.12 -5.28
CA ASN A 301 5.55 -11.76 -4.92
C ASN A 301 4.09 -11.44 -5.32
N ARG A 302 3.65 -11.89 -6.50
CA ARG A 302 2.27 -11.73 -6.96
C ARG A 302 1.28 -12.55 -6.13
N LEU A 303 1.67 -13.74 -5.67
CA LEU A 303 0.88 -14.53 -4.72
C LEU A 303 0.79 -13.84 -3.35
N GLN A 304 1.90 -13.30 -2.83
CA GLN A 304 1.92 -12.52 -1.58
C GLN A 304 1.03 -11.26 -1.68
N THR A 305 0.93 -10.66 -2.86
CA THR A 305 0.01 -9.54 -3.08
C THR A 305 -1.46 -9.92 -2.84
N LEU A 306 -1.83 -11.18 -3.10
CA LEU A 306 -3.18 -11.67 -2.81
C LEU A 306 -3.49 -11.63 -1.31
N ASP A 307 -2.53 -12.01 -0.44
CA ASP A 307 -2.71 -11.89 1.01
C ASP A 307 -2.98 -10.45 1.44
N LYS A 308 -2.23 -9.50 0.89
CA LYS A 308 -2.41 -8.06 1.19
C LYS A 308 -3.82 -7.59 0.80
N LEU A 309 -4.33 -8.03 -0.34
CA LEU A 309 -5.70 -7.73 -0.77
C LEU A 309 -6.76 -8.38 0.14
N LEU A 310 -6.56 -9.64 0.52
CA LEU A 310 -7.49 -10.34 1.42
C LEU A 310 -7.56 -9.69 2.80
N LEU A 311 -6.42 -9.27 3.36
CA LEU A 311 -6.33 -8.58 4.65
C LEU A 311 -6.96 -7.18 4.62
N TYR A 312 -6.71 -6.42 3.55
CA TYR A 312 -7.38 -5.14 3.35
C TYR A 312 -8.91 -5.31 3.23
N GLY A 313 -9.36 -6.31 2.46
CA GLY A 313 -10.77 -6.65 2.32
C GLY A 313 -11.43 -7.05 3.64
N GLU A 314 -10.75 -7.85 4.47
CA GLU A 314 -11.21 -8.23 5.82
C GLU A 314 -11.55 -6.99 6.66
N ARG A 315 -10.65 -6.01 6.69
CA ARG A 315 -10.87 -4.77 7.43
C ARG A 315 -12.05 -3.96 6.86
N ARG A 316 -12.19 -3.87 5.53
CA ARG A 316 -13.32 -3.18 4.88
C ARG A 316 -14.66 -3.84 5.24
N MET A 317 -14.72 -5.17 5.29
CA MET A 317 -15.90 -5.91 5.73
C MET A 317 -16.28 -5.59 7.19
N ILE A 318 -15.30 -5.59 8.11
CA ILE A 318 -15.53 -5.30 9.53
C ILE A 318 -16.05 -3.87 9.71
N SER A 319 -15.46 -2.89 9.03
CA SER A 319 -15.89 -1.49 9.10
C SER A 319 -17.35 -1.34 8.64
N ASN A 320 -17.73 -2.00 7.55
CA ASN A 320 -19.09 -1.92 7.03
C ASN A 320 -20.12 -2.60 7.95
N SER A 321 -19.73 -3.66 8.68
CA SER A 321 -20.60 -4.30 9.67
C SER A 321 -20.80 -3.51 10.96
N LYS A 322 -19.95 -2.51 11.27
CA LYS A 322 -20.10 -1.64 12.45
C LYS A 322 -20.95 -0.40 12.18
N ILE A 323 -21.23 -0.12 10.91
CA ILE A 323 -21.97 1.07 10.45
C ILE A 323 -23.44 0.74 10.14
N ARG A 324 -23.75 -0.53 9.88
CA ARG A 324 -25.11 -1.09 9.88
C ARG A 324 -25.49 -1.50 11.29
#